data_AF-A0A1S8AZP7-F1
#
_entry.id   AF-A0A1S8AZP7-F1
#
_cell.length_a   1.000
_cell.length_b   1.000
_cell.length_c   1.000
_cell.angle_alpha   90.00
_cell.angle_beta   90.00
_cell.angle_gamma   90.00
#
_symmetry.space_group_name_H-M   'P 1'
#
loop_
_entity.id
_entity.type
_entity.pdbx_description
1 polymer ?
#
loop_
_entity_poly.entity_id
_entity_poly.type
_entity_poly.pdbx_seq_one_letter_code
_entity_poly.pdbx_strand_id
1 'polypeptide(L)'
;MVSPGQLYAVAIGVLLLVALGVCVPVLVRIVRDGLERHHKRRAGELKRYTDDEEFDRGPSASLETDPAGRTHVTCRHCGTVNDAGFTYCRRCTTPL
;
A
#
# COMPACT_ATOMS: atom_id res chain seq x y z
N MET A 1 -36.08 -22.94 27.09
CA MET A 1 -35.94 -23.93 25.98
C MET A 1 -35.27 -23.23 24.82
N VAL A 2 -34.05 -23.63 24.46
CA VAL A 2 -33.32 -23.02 23.33
C VAL A 2 -33.90 -23.58 22.04
N SER A 3 -34.31 -22.72 21.11
CA SER A 3 -34.87 -23.18 19.84
C SER A 3 -33.75 -23.67 18.90
N PRO A 4 -34.02 -24.62 18.00
CA PRO A 4 -33.06 -25.04 16.99
C PRO A 4 -32.55 -23.87 16.15
N GLY A 5 -33.44 -22.92 15.80
CA GLY A 5 -33.08 -21.70 15.08
C GLY A 5 -32.07 -20.83 15.82
N GLN A 6 -32.19 -20.74 17.15
CA GLN A 6 -31.24 -19.99 17.97
C GLN A 6 -29.86 -20.66 18.02
N LEU A 7 -29.80 -22.00 18.02
CA LEU A 7 -28.54 -22.74 17.91
C LEU A 7 -27.85 -22.50 16.57
N TYR A 8 -28.59 -22.51 15.46
CA TYR A 8 -28.03 -22.23 14.14
C TYR A 8 -27.50 -20.80 14.01
N ALA A 9 -28.23 -19.82 14.53
CA ALA A 9 -27.79 -18.43 14.53
C ALA A 9 -26.47 -18.26 15.29
N VAL A 10 -26.34 -18.88 16.47
CA VAL A 10 -25.11 -18.89 17.26
C VAL A 10 -23.98 -19.58 16.50
N ALA A 11 -24.24 -20.76 15.92
CA ALA A 11 -23.23 -21.51 15.19
C ALA A 11 -22.68 -20.73 13.98
N ILE A 12 -23.57 -20.12 13.18
CA ILE A 12 -23.18 -19.29 12.03
C ILE A 12 -22.41 -18.05 12.51
N GLY A 13 -22.87 -17.38 13.56
CA GLY A 13 -22.19 -16.22 14.13
C GLY A 13 -20.76 -16.55 14.57
N VAL A 14 -20.57 -17.67 15.27
CA VAL A 14 -19.24 -18.15 15.66
C VAL A 14 -18.39 -18.43 14.43
N LEU A 15 -18.94 -19.09 13.41
CA LEU A 15 -18.20 -19.40 12.17
C LEU A 15 -17.70 -18.14 11.47
N LEU A 16 -18.56 -17.11 11.37
CA LEU A 16 -18.22 -15.82 10.77
C LEU A 16 -17.13 -15.10 11.57
N LEU A 17 -17.23 -15.09 12.90
CA LEU A 17 -16.21 -14.48 13.77
C LEU A 17 -14.87 -15.21 13.64
N VAL A 18 -14.87 -16.53 13.52
CA VAL A 18 -13.66 -17.32 13.26
C VAL A 18 -13.06 -16.94 11.90
N ALA A 19 -13.87 -16.88 10.85
CA ALA A 19 -13.40 -16.48 9.52
C ALA A 19 -12.78 -15.07 9.53
N LEU A 20 -13.42 -14.10 10.20
CA LEU A 20 -12.87 -12.76 10.38
C LEU A 20 -11.56 -12.80 11.19
N GLY A 21 -11.53 -13.56 12.29
CA GLY A 21 -10.36 -13.70 13.15
C GLY A 21 -9.13 -14.26 12.42
N VAL A 22 -9.33 -15.18 11.47
CA VAL A 22 -8.25 -15.73 10.63
C VAL A 22 -7.68 -14.66 9.66
N CYS A 23 -8.51 -13.74 9.18
CA CYS A 23 -8.09 -12.67 8.27
C CYS A 23 -7.34 -11.53 8.98
N VAL A 24 -7.65 -11.26 10.25
CA VAL A 24 -7.03 -10.18 11.05
C VAL A 24 -5.48 -10.25 11.09
N PRO A 25 -4.81 -11.38 11.39
CA PRO A 25 -3.35 -11.44 11.44
C PRO A 25 -2.68 -11.08 10.10
N VAL A 26 -3.31 -11.45 8.98
CA VAL A 26 -2.80 -11.11 7.64
C VAL A 26 -2.87 -9.60 7.41
N LEU A 27 -4.01 -8.99 7.75
CA LEU A 27 -4.19 -7.54 7.66
C LEU A 27 -3.22 -6.79 8.56
N VAL A 28 -3.02 -7.27 9.80
CA VAL A 28 -2.07 -6.68 10.75
C VAL A 28 -0.63 -6.76 10.24
N ARG A 29 -0.24 -7.87 9.58
CA ARG A 29 1.09 -7.98 8.95
C ARG A 29 1.27 -6.95 7.83
N ILE A 30 0.28 -6.79 6.95
CA ILE A 30 0.33 -5.81 5.86
C ILE A 30 0.43 -4.38 6.43
N VAL A 31 -0.35 -4.06 7.46
CA VAL A 31 -0.34 -2.73 8.09
C VAL A 31 0.98 -2.47 8.83
N ARG A 32 1.52 -3.45 9.56
CA ARG A 32 2.83 -3.32 10.24
C ARG A 32 3.95 -3.10 9.22
N ASP A 33 3.98 -3.88 8.14
CA ASP A 33 4.93 -3.71 7.05
C ASP A 33 4.83 -2.32 6.39
N GLY A 34 3.61 -1.78 6.28
CA GLY A 34 3.38 -0.40 5.83
C GLY A 34 3.89 0.64 6.81
N LEU A 35 3.60 0.45 8.10
CA LEU A 35 3.92 1.39 9.17
C LEU A 35 5.43 1.45 9.46
N GLU A 36 6.14 0.33 9.43
CA GLU A 36 7.60 0.27 9.59
C GLU A 36 8.31 1.05 8.48
N ARG A 37 7.82 0.96 7.24
CA ARG A 37 8.35 1.74 6.11
C ARG A 37 8.01 3.23 6.24
N HIS A 38 6.82 3.58 6.75
CA HIS A 38 6.46 4.97 7.03
C HIS A 38 7.31 5.58 8.15
N HIS A 39 7.59 4.84 9.22
CA HIS A 39 8.48 5.29 10.29
C HIS A 39 9.90 5.55 9.79
N LYS A 40 10.43 4.67 8.92
CA LYS A 40 11.75 4.84 8.31
C LYS A 40 11.81 6.08 7.40
N ARG A 41 10.72 6.41 6.69
CA ARG A 41 10.59 7.65 5.92
C ARG A 41 10.60 8.88 6.81
N ARG A 42 9.79 8.92 7.87
CA ARG A 42 9.78 10.07 8.80
C ARG A 42 11.14 10.28 9.48
N ALA A 43 11.83 9.21 9.86
CA ALA A 43 13.17 9.32 10.43
C ALA A 43 14.21 9.82 9.41
N GLY A 44 14.09 9.40 8.13
CA GLY A 44 14.96 9.88 7.05
C GLY A 44 14.65 11.31 6.62
N GLU A 45 13.39 11.74 6.67
CA GLU A 45 12.94 13.10 6.37
C GLU A 45 13.38 14.09 7.45
N LEU A 46 13.30 13.68 8.73
CA LEU A 46 13.88 14.45 9.85
C LEU A 46 15.40 14.63 9.71
N LYS A 47 16.09 13.60 9.20
CA LYS A 47 17.54 13.59 8.99
C LYS A 47 17.96 14.42 7.77
N ARG A 48 17.16 14.43 6.70
CA ARG A 48 17.38 15.28 5.51
C ARG A 48 17.14 16.76 5.79
N TYR A 49 16.16 17.09 6.63
CA TYR A 49 15.93 18.48 7.09
C TYR A 49 17.11 19.02 7.90
N THR A 50 17.95 18.14 8.46
CA THR A 50 19.15 18.53 9.21
C THR A 50 20.43 18.59 8.38
N ASP A 51 20.48 18.02 7.17
CA ASP A 51 21.73 17.90 6.41
C ASP A 51 21.89 18.80 5.18
N ASP A 52 20.86 19.12 4.36
CA ASP A 52 21.18 19.73 3.04
C ASP A 52 20.22 20.86 2.58
N GLU A 53 20.74 22.09 2.60
CA GLU A 53 20.37 23.14 1.64
C GLU A 53 20.91 22.79 0.24
N GLU A 54 20.13 23.13 -0.79
CA GLU A 54 20.52 23.20 -2.21
C GLU A 54 20.64 21.87 -2.99
N PHE A 55 19.59 21.48 -3.72
CA PHE A 55 19.79 20.83 -5.02
C PHE A 55 18.68 21.07 -6.05
N ASP A 56 19.16 21.14 -7.27
CA ASP A 56 18.65 21.73 -8.50
C ASP A 56 17.40 21.06 -9.11
N ARG A 57 16.58 21.88 -9.79
CA ARG A 57 15.31 21.51 -10.42
C ARG A 57 15.56 21.09 -11.87
N GLY A 58 15.64 19.78 -12.14
CA GLY A 58 15.64 19.21 -13.50
C GLY A 58 14.27 18.64 -13.94
N PRO A 59 13.83 18.80 -15.21
CA PRO A 59 12.45 18.54 -15.63
C PRO A 59 12.12 17.09 -16.02
N SER A 60 10.85 16.75 -15.76
CA SER A 60 9.98 15.70 -16.32
C SER A 60 10.31 14.21 -16.14
N ALA A 61 9.33 13.48 -15.62
CA ALA A 61 9.27 12.02 -15.60
C ALA A 61 9.29 11.47 -17.04
N SER A 62 10.18 10.51 -17.29
CA SER A 62 10.28 9.79 -18.56
C SER A 62 9.01 8.95 -18.76
N LEU A 63 8.06 9.50 -19.53
CA LEU A 63 6.90 8.78 -20.03
C LEU A 63 7.37 7.86 -21.16
N GLU A 64 7.14 6.56 -21.02
CA GLU A 64 7.44 5.58 -22.06
C GLU A 64 6.14 4.99 -22.61
N THR A 65 6.02 4.92 -23.94
CA THR A 65 4.84 4.40 -24.64
C THR A 65 5.14 3.03 -25.23
N ASP A 66 4.35 2.03 -24.90
CA ASP A 66 4.44 0.67 -25.45
C ASP A 66 3.79 0.60 -26.86
N PRO A 67 4.20 -0.31 -27.78
CA PRO A 67 3.55 -0.60 -29.07
C PRO A 67 2.02 -0.72 -29.07
N ALA A 68 1.40 -1.03 -27.93
CA ALA A 68 -0.06 -1.04 -27.78
C ALA A 68 -0.68 0.34 -27.48
N GLY A 69 0.11 1.42 -27.50
CA GLY A 69 -0.35 2.79 -27.21
C GLY A 69 -0.61 3.09 -25.73
N ARG A 70 -0.22 2.18 -24.82
CA ARG A 70 -0.33 2.41 -23.37
C ARG A 70 0.88 3.20 -22.88
N THR A 71 0.60 4.29 -22.18
CA THR A 71 1.61 5.11 -21.51
C THR A 71 1.91 4.51 -20.15
N HIS A 72 3.20 4.29 -19.89
CA HIS A 72 3.69 3.74 -18.66
C HIS A 72 4.58 4.75 -17.95
N VAL A 73 4.49 4.74 -16.61
CA VAL A 73 5.34 5.57 -15.74
C VAL A 73 6.10 4.67 -14.78
N THR A 74 7.42 4.78 -14.84
CA THR A 74 8.31 4.03 -13.96
C THR A 74 8.48 4.78 -12.66
N CYS A 75 8.10 4.13 -11.56
CA CYS A 75 8.22 4.72 -10.25
C CYS A 75 9.70 4.96 -9.90
N ARG A 76 10.06 6.23 -9.71
CA ARG A 76 11.43 6.64 -9.35
C ARG A 76 11.90 6.10 -7.99
N HIS A 77 10.99 5.65 -7.13
CA HIS A 77 11.31 5.16 -5.81
C HIS A 77 11.59 3.64 -5.75
N CYS A 78 10.96 2.84 -6.61
CA CYS A 78 11.08 1.37 -6.54
C CYS A 78 11.26 0.68 -7.89
N GLY A 79 11.36 1.45 -8.97
CA GLY A 79 11.56 0.94 -10.34
C GLY A 79 10.36 0.18 -10.90
N THR A 80 9.23 0.15 -10.21
CA THR A 80 8.04 -0.54 -10.72
C THR A 80 7.42 0.25 -11.85
N VAL A 81 7.12 -0.41 -12.96
CA VAL A 81 6.35 0.15 -14.07
C VAL A 81 4.87 0.20 -13.70
N ASN A 82 4.25 1.36 -13.86
CA ASN A 82 2.84 1.63 -13.61
C ASN A 82 2.17 2.09 -14.91
N ASP A 83 0.85 2.01 -14.95
CA ASP A 83 0.07 2.65 -15.99
C ASP A 83 -0.02 4.17 -15.69
N ALA A 84 0.05 5.03 -16.71
CA ALA A 84 0.02 6.48 -16.53
C ALA A 84 -1.31 7.02 -15.99
N GLY A 85 -2.38 6.20 -15.96
CA GLY A 85 -3.62 6.54 -15.27
C GLY A 85 -3.52 6.55 -13.73
N PHE A 86 -2.42 6.04 -13.15
CA PHE A 86 -2.20 6.05 -11.72
C PHE A 86 -1.46 7.31 -11.26
N THR A 87 -1.94 7.92 -10.18
CA THR A 87 -1.25 9.00 -9.46
C THR A 87 -0.24 8.48 -8.42
N TYR A 88 -0.33 7.20 -8.04
CA TYR A 88 0.52 6.56 -7.04
C TYR A 88 1.02 5.20 -7.50
N CYS A 89 2.23 4.82 -7.08
CA CYS A 89 2.84 3.57 -7.48
C CYS A 89 2.10 2.36 -6.88
N ARG A 90 1.74 1.38 -7.72
CA ARG A 90 1.07 0.13 -7.31
C ARG A 90 1.87 -0.74 -6.35
N ARG A 91 3.18 -0.52 -6.23
CA ARG A 91 4.07 -1.32 -5.37
C ARG A 91 4.48 -0.60 -4.10
N CYS A 92 4.95 0.64 -4.20
CA CYS A 92 5.48 1.39 -3.06
C CYS A 92 4.60 2.58 -2.63
N THR A 93 3.47 2.78 -3.31
CA THR A 93 2.45 3.80 -3.01
C THR A 93 2.96 5.23 -2.90
N THR A 94 4.16 5.51 -3.42
CA THR A 94 4.66 6.88 -3.57
C THR A 94 3.99 7.54 -4.77
N PRO A 95 3.85 8.88 -4.78
CA PRO A 95 3.49 9.60 -6.00
C PRO A 95 4.38 9.16 -7.17
N LEU A 96 3.77 9.02 -8.36
CA LEU A 96 4.46 8.59 -9.58
C LEU A 96 5.19 9.72 -10.28
#